data_AF-A0A2H1YIE8-F1
#
_entry.id   AF-A0A2H1YIE8-F1
#
_cell.length_a   1.000
_cell.length_b   1.000
_cell.length_c   1.000
_cell.angle_alpha   90.00
_cell.angle_beta   90.00
_cell.angle_gamma   90.00
#
_symmetry.space_group_name_H-M   'P 1'
#
loop_
_entity.id
_entity.type
_entity.pdbx_description
1 polymer ?
#
loop_
_entity_poly.entity_id
_entity_poly.type
_entity_poly.pdbx_seq_one_letter_code
_entity_poly.pdbx_strand_id
1 'polypeptide(L)'
;MDFTNSIIYNFYYTNLNIKTKTMNIFCSNCGSSLQPHQSSCGECGNSMNSSEIQQIENKLQKINQVVLVDNSLKTQLNQSFKGLDNYKLSSTYLMSSSAKDDLEEKVDYLKGCVLPDFEAFRKDIKQASTQLGQDKVQVYARIMGITEFVLREFFGPLAIKENNLQIFEEFRDFSEYELKETMIDYHLDVSDIQQIDFGTVGNNIGNVIISSLENGHFSTISDKNEFTKGDLKKVGNEMAVGVGIELLSAGVKALQQNSQMIKKVREADYDLSAKIDGIKDRIQSLEIDKQEIIKEKRLYDKCDVILDTCFEKVLKPVVNQLKENAVFTTYQENRKPYDLANKIIKIDKEAQEKPITVSFWKTLLSSKSAYFIAYAKSRRELLGKEKAQEYETIKNQLKQGYHKSLENQLKYEQNSTENFKEFEKINRRTLKALPVIVNNKEDVFKFAGVLKKIKTQLNTVKNG
;
A
#
# COMPACT_ATOMS: atom_id res chain seq x y z
N MET A 1 47.87 34.82 -6.92
CA MET A 1 47.43 34.16 -5.67
C MET A 1 45.97 33.84 -5.87
N ASP A 2 45.78 32.59 -6.24
CA ASP A 2 44.56 31.98 -6.76
C ASP A 2 43.52 31.77 -5.68
N PHE A 3 42.24 31.98 -6.03
CA PHE A 3 41.12 31.22 -5.48
C PHE A 3 39.99 31.18 -6.51
N THR A 4 40.19 30.42 -7.58
CA THR A 4 39.13 29.84 -8.39
C THR A 4 38.68 28.54 -7.74
N ASN A 5 37.48 28.52 -7.14
CA ASN A 5 36.71 27.31 -6.88
C ASN A 5 35.23 27.60 -7.20
N SER A 6 34.96 27.70 -8.50
CA SER A 6 33.63 27.52 -9.06
C SER A 6 33.37 26.02 -9.10
N ILE A 7 32.50 25.56 -8.21
CA ILE A 7 31.92 24.22 -8.27
C ILE A 7 31.01 24.20 -9.50
N ILE A 8 31.55 23.63 -10.59
CA ILE A 8 30.82 23.31 -11.81
C ILE A 8 29.89 22.14 -11.49
N TYR A 9 28.64 22.44 -11.15
CA TYR A 9 27.52 21.51 -11.33
C TYR A 9 27.08 21.59 -12.79
N ASN A 10 27.57 20.68 -13.63
CA ASN A 10 26.93 20.37 -14.91
C ASN A 10 27.34 18.98 -15.40
N PHE A 11 26.33 18.11 -15.47
CA PHE A 11 26.06 17.21 -16.59
C PHE A 11 27.22 16.49 -17.31
N TYR A 12 27.35 15.20 -17.01
CA TYR A 12 27.51 14.15 -18.03
C TYR A 12 26.38 13.14 -17.81
N TYR A 13 25.20 13.34 -18.39
CA TYR A 13 24.76 12.72 -19.66
C TYR A 13 25.36 11.32 -19.93
N THR A 14 24.45 10.35 -19.92
CA THR A 14 24.40 9.19 -20.84
C THR A 14 25.72 8.48 -21.10
N ASN A 15 26.00 7.48 -20.26
CA ASN A 15 26.39 6.16 -20.72
C ASN A 15 25.75 5.12 -19.80
N LEU A 16 24.42 5.02 -19.87
CA LEU A 16 23.78 3.71 -19.69
C LEU A 16 24.26 2.87 -20.87
N ASN A 17 25.44 2.29 -20.70
CA ASN A 17 25.93 1.18 -21.48
C ASN A 17 24.83 0.12 -21.43
N ILE A 18 24.00 0.07 -22.47
CA ILE A 18 23.30 -1.13 -22.93
C ILE A 18 24.40 -2.06 -23.51
N LYS A 19 25.39 -2.37 -22.67
CA LYS A 19 26.32 -3.47 -22.83
C LYS A 19 25.91 -4.45 -21.76
N THR A 20 25.02 -5.36 -22.14
CA THR A 20 24.78 -6.64 -21.45
C THR A 20 24.92 -6.55 -19.93
N LYS A 21 24.07 -5.74 -19.27
CA LYS A 21 23.87 -5.93 -17.84
C LYS A 21 23.04 -7.20 -17.73
N THR A 22 23.76 -8.31 -17.72
CA THR A 22 23.29 -9.65 -17.51
C THR A 22 22.24 -9.61 -16.41
N MET A 23 20.97 -9.73 -16.80
CA MET A 23 19.87 -9.59 -15.86
C MET A 23 19.92 -10.82 -14.96
N ASN A 24 20.39 -10.64 -13.72
CA ASN A 24 20.35 -11.72 -12.75
C ASN A 24 18.90 -12.17 -12.58
N ILE A 25 18.61 -13.38 -13.03
CA ILE A 25 17.33 -14.05 -12.79
C ILE A 25 17.32 -14.58 -11.35
N PHE A 26 16.25 -15.24 -10.95
CA PHE A 26 16.17 -15.88 -9.64
C PHE A 26 15.75 -17.35 -9.77
N CYS A 27 16.09 -18.15 -8.77
CA CYS A 27 15.70 -19.54 -8.68
C CYS A 27 14.20 -19.66 -8.42
N SER A 28 13.47 -20.36 -9.29
CA SER A 28 12.04 -20.63 -9.15
C SER A 28 11.67 -21.48 -7.93
N ASN A 29 12.65 -22.09 -7.24
CA ASN A 29 12.40 -22.93 -6.06
C ASN A 29 12.66 -22.20 -4.73
N CYS A 30 13.63 -21.28 -4.69
CA CYS A 30 14.06 -20.67 -3.43
C CYS A 30 14.31 -19.16 -3.50
N GLY A 31 14.08 -18.54 -4.66
CA GLY A 31 14.21 -17.09 -4.86
C GLY A 31 15.64 -16.55 -4.84
N SER A 32 16.68 -17.39 -4.78
CA SER A 32 18.08 -16.92 -4.84
C SER A 32 18.39 -16.28 -6.18
N SER A 33 19.22 -15.23 -6.18
CA SER A 33 19.77 -14.69 -7.42
C SER A 33 20.58 -15.76 -8.14
N LEU A 34 20.35 -15.91 -9.44
CA LEU A 34 21.13 -16.78 -10.32
C LEU A 34 21.90 -15.92 -11.32
N GLN A 35 23.11 -16.36 -11.64
CA GLN A 35 23.83 -15.78 -12.77
C GLN A 35 23.19 -16.24 -14.09
N PRO A 36 23.19 -15.42 -15.15
CA PRO A 36 22.49 -15.67 -16.44
C PRO A 36 22.85 -16.94 -17.22
N HIS A 37 23.82 -17.72 -16.74
CA HIS A 37 24.25 -18.97 -17.36
C HIS A 37 24.25 -20.15 -16.38
N GLN A 38 23.76 -19.96 -15.14
CA GLN A 38 23.63 -21.03 -14.16
C GLN A 38 22.28 -21.72 -14.34
N SER A 39 22.32 -22.97 -14.82
CA SER A 39 21.15 -23.83 -14.90
C SER A 39 20.78 -24.45 -13.55
N SER A 40 21.71 -24.50 -12.60
CA SER A 40 21.49 -25.01 -11.24
C SER A 40 21.68 -23.91 -10.18
N CYS A 41 20.81 -23.93 -9.18
CA CYS A 41 20.88 -23.01 -8.06
C CYS A 41 21.95 -23.44 -7.06
N GLY A 42 22.95 -22.59 -6.83
CA GLY A 42 24.00 -22.85 -5.85
C GLY A 42 23.52 -22.95 -4.39
N GLU A 43 22.34 -22.40 -4.06
CA GLU A 43 21.80 -22.45 -2.70
C GLU A 43 20.89 -23.65 -2.44
N CYS A 44 20.05 -24.06 -3.40
CA CYS A 44 19.08 -25.14 -3.20
C CYS A 44 19.29 -26.36 -4.09
N GLY A 45 20.28 -26.33 -5.00
CA GLY A 45 20.57 -27.42 -5.93
C GLY A 45 19.57 -27.59 -7.07
N ASN A 46 18.42 -26.91 -7.04
CA ASN A 46 17.38 -27.05 -8.06
C ASN A 46 17.89 -26.62 -9.44
N SER A 47 17.62 -27.43 -10.47
CA SER A 47 17.86 -27.05 -11.86
C SER A 47 16.63 -26.39 -12.47
N MET A 48 16.85 -25.33 -13.22
CA MET A 48 15.81 -24.66 -14.01
C MET A 48 16.00 -25.02 -15.47
N ASN A 49 14.89 -25.37 -16.13
CA ASN A 49 14.92 -25.59 -17.57
C ASN A 49 14.90 -24.26 -18.34
N SER A 50 15.27 -24.29 -19.62
CA SER A 50 15.35 -23.08 -20.46
C SER A 50 14.01 -22.34 -20.60
N SER A 51 12.89 -23.07 -20.58
CA SER A 51 11.56 -22.46 -20.64
C SER A 51 11.24 -21.66 -19.37
N GLU A 52 11.57 -22.19 -18.19
CA GLU A 52 11.38 -21.51 -16.91
C GLU A 52 12.24 -20.25 -16.82
N ILE A 53 13.50 -20.34 -17.25
CA ILE A 53 14.41 -19.19 -17.33
C ILE A 53 13.80 -18.10 -18.22
N GLN A 54 13.38 -18.46 -19.43
CA GLN A 54 12.82 -17.50 -20.38
C GLN A 54 11.52 -16.86 -19.88
N GLN A 55 10.66 -17.61 -19.18
CA GLN A 55 9.45 -17.05 -18.57
C GLN A 55 9.78 -16.02 -17.49
N ILE A 56 10.74 -16.30 -16.62
CA ILE A 56 11.19 -15.36 -15.58
C ILE A 56 11.82 -14.12 -16.22
N GLU A 57 12.70 -14.31 -17.21
CA GLU A 57 13.33 -13.21 -17.96
C GLU A 57 12.28 -12.31 -18.61
N ASN A 58 11.25 -12.90 -19.25
CA ASN A 58 10.16 -12.13 -19.85
C ASN A 58 9.37 -11.32 -18.82
N LYS A 59 9.05 -11.90 -17.65
CA LYS A 59 8.39 -11.18 -16.55
C LYS A 59 9.26 -10.01 -16.07
N LEU A 60 10.56 -10.26 -15.89
CA LEU A 60 11.53 -9.28 -15.44
C LEU A 60 11.81 -8.16 -16.46
N GLN A 61 11.83 -8.47 -17.76
CA GLN A 61 11.95 -7.48 -18.83
C GLN A 61 10.73 -6.56 -18.88
N LYS A 62 9.52 -7.10 -18.69
CA LYS A 62 8.29 -6.29 -18.63
C LYS A 62 8.36 -5.24 -17.52
N ILE A 63 8.86 -5.60 -16.34
CA ILE A 63 9.05 -4.66 -15.22
C ILE A 63 9.92 -3.46 -15.62
N ASN A 64 10.98 -3.70 -16.41
CA ASN A 64 11.85 -2.62 -16.87
C ASN A 64 11.24 -1.76 -17.98
N GLN A 65 10.26 -2.28 -18.71
CA GLN A 65 9.60 -1.61 -19.84
C GLN A 65 8.38 -0.79 -19.42
N VAL A 66 7.81 -1.02 -18.23
CA VAL A 66 6.68 -0.23 -17.71
C VAL A 66 7.10 1.22 -17.51
N VAL A 67 6.44 2.12 -18.23
CA VAL A 67 6.54 3.57 -18.04
C VAL A 67 5.52 3.96 -16.99
N LEU A 68 6.01 4.32 -15.80
CA LEU A 68 5.16 4.69 -14.67
C LEU A 68 4.81 6.19 -14.66
N VAL A 69 5.69 7.04 -15.20
CA VAL A 69 5.52 8.49 -15.31
C VAL A 69 5.92 8.92 -16.71
N ASP A 70 5.07 9.68 -17.39
CA ASP A 70 5.29 10.17 -18.74
C ASP A 70 6.35 11.29 -18.75
N ASN A 71 7.51 10.98 -19.33
CA ASN A 71 8.61 11.92 -19.49
C ASN A 71 8.29 13.07 -20.46
N SER A 72 7.28 12.91 -21.31
CA SER A 72 6.84 13.96 -22.24
C SER A 72 6.28 15.17 -21.47
N LEU A 73 5.54 14.94 -20.36
CA LEU A 73 4.96 15.99 -19.52
C LEU A 73 6.03 16.89 -18.91
N LYS A 74 7.13 16.31 -18.42
CA LYS A 74 8.27 17.09 -17.94
C LYS A 74 8.94 17.89 -19.05
N THR A 75 9.06 17.29 -20.24
CA THR A 75 9.67 17.96 -21.40
C THR A 75 8.85 19.18 -21.80
N GLN A 76 7.53 19.03 -21.86
CA GLN A 76 6.58 20.10 -22.12
C GLN A 76 6.64 21.19 -21.03
N LEU A 77 6.63 20.81 -19.76
CA LEU A 77 6.78 21.75 -18.64
C LEU A 77 8.08 22.58 -18.74
N ASN A 78 9.20 21.93 -19.04
CA ASN A 78 10.48 22.62 -19.25
C ASN A 78 10.44 23.58 -20.45
N GLN A 79 9.72 23.22 -21.53
CA GLN A 79 9.53 24.11 -22.68
C GLN A 79 8.68 25.33 -22.29
N SER A 80 7.59 25.13 -21.55
CA SER A 80 6.74 26.21 -21.04
C SER A 80 7.52 27.15 -20.12
N PHE A 81 8.39 26.63 -19.26
CA PHE A 81 9.29 27.43 -18.44
C PHE A 81 10.34 28.21 -19.24
N LYS A 82 10.90 27.63 -20.31
CA LYS A 82 11.79 28.38 -21.23
C LYS A 82 11.04 29.49 -21.95
N GLY A 83 9.79 29.28 -22.32
CA GLY A 83 8.97 30.30 -22.96
C GLY A 83 8.69 31.53 -22.09
N LEU A 84 8.83 31.43 -20.75
CA LEU A 84 8.75 32.59 -19.85
C LEU A 84 9.82 33.66 -20.15
N ASP A 85 10.95 33.28 -20.75
CA ASP A 85 12.00 34.23 -21.10
C ASP A 85 11.52 35.28 -22.11
N ASN A 86 10.47 34.99 -22.88
CA ASN A 86 9.86 35.91 -23.84
C ASN A 86 8.98 36.99 -23.17
N TYR A 87 8.61 36.81 -21.89
CA TYR A 87 7.72 37.71 -21.15
C TYR A 87 8.48 38.47 -20.06
N LYS A 88 9.77 38.74 -20.27
CA LYS A 88 10.57 39.56 -19.35
C LYS A 88 10.18 41.03 -19.51
N LEU A 89 9.87 41.68 -18.40
CA LEU A 89 9.55 43.09 -18.38
C LEU A 89 10.75 43.93 -18.85
N SER A 90 10.45 44.99 -19.59
CA SER A 90 11.45 45.98 -20.05
C SER A 90 12.07 46.74 -18.87
N SER A 91 13.38 46.98 -18.97
CA SER A 91 14.11 47.81 -18.01
C SER A 91 13.82 49.31 -18.16
N THR A 92 13.15 49.75 -19.23
CA THR A 92 13.05 51.16 -19.64
C THR A 92 11.63 51.60 -20.00
N TYR A 93 10.63 51.25 -19.18
CA TYR A 93 9.28 51.76 -19.37
C TYR A 93 9.20 53.29 -19.22
N LEU A 94 8.55 53.94 -20.20
CA LEU A 94 8.20 55.37 -20.15
C LEU A 94 6.77 55.60 -19.66
N MET A 95 5.89 54.61 -19.86
CA MET A 95 4.48 54.66 -19.48
C MET A 95 4.14 53.47 -18.58
N SER A 96 3.36 53.74 -17.52
CA SER A 96 2.93 52.71 -16.59
C SER A 96 1.93 51.72 -17.18
N SER A 97 1.14 52.14 -18.18
CA SER A 97 0.22 51.25 -18.92
C SER A 97 0.97 50.13 -19.64
N SER A 98 2.05 50.45 -20.36
CA SER A 98 2.85 49.44 -21.06
C SER A 98 3.51 48.44 -20.11
N ALA A 99 3.98 48.90 -18.95
CA ALA A 99 4.52 48.01 -17.92
C ALA A 99 3.46 47.06 -17.34
N LYS A 100 2.22 47.56 -17.23
CA LYS A 100 1.07 46.78 -16.76
C LYS A 100 0.66 45.73 -17.79
N ASP A 101 0.57 46.11 -19.06
CA ASP A 101 0.18 45.22 -20.15
C ASP A 101 1.17 44.05 -20.28
N ASP A 102 2.48 44.31 -20.27
CA ASP A 102 3.53 43.26 -20.29
C ASP A 102 3.44 42.31 -19.08
N LEU A 103 3.11 42.84 -17.88
CA LEU A 103 2.92 42.01 -16.68
C LEU A 103 1.65 41.17 -16.79
N GLU A 104 0.56 41.70 -17.35
CA GLU A 104 -0.67 40.96 -17.63
C GLU A 104 -0.40 39.81 -18.62
N GLU A 105 0.35 40.05 -19.70
CA GLU A 105 0.76 39.01 -20.66
C GLU A 105 1.58 37.89 -20.00
N LYS A 106 2.56 38.25 -19.13
CA LYS A 106 3.34 37.27 -18.36
C LYS A 106 2.46 36.41 -17.46
N VAL A 107 1.49 37.03 -16.78
CA VAL A 107 0.54 36.35 -15.89
C VAL A 107 -0.38 35.42 -16.69
N ASP A 108 -0.84 35.85 -17.87
CA ASP A 108 -1.72 35.06 -18.72
C ASP A 108 -0.98 33.85 -19.31
N TYR A 109 0.28 34.01 -19.71
CA TYR A 109 1.12 32.88 -20.12
C TYR A 109 1.37 31.87 -19.00
N LEU A 110 1.60 32.33 -17.76
CA LEU A 110 1.73 31.44 -16.59
C LEU A 110 0.47 30.60 -16.35
N LYS A 111 -0.72 31.23 -16.46
CA LYS A 111 -2.00 30.53 -16.30
C LYS A 111 -2.34 29.61 -17.47
N GLY A 112 -2.00 30.01 -18.69
CA GLY A 112 -2.34 29.28 -19.90
C GLY A 112 -1.40 28.10 -20.20
N CYS A 113 -0.14 28.18 -19.79
CA CYS A 113 0.88 27.20 -20.17
C CYS A 113 1.58 26.57 -18.96
N VAL A 114 2.23 27.37 -18.12
CA VAL A 114 3.14 26.85 -17.07
C VAL A 114 2.40 26.10 -15.96
N LEU A 115 1.31 26.66 -15.44
CA LEU A 115 0.54 26.03 -14.37
C LEU A 115 -0.19 24.74 -14.83
N PRO A 116 -0.87 24.71 -15.99
CA PRO A 116 -1.46 23.48 -16.51
C PRO A 116 -0.44 22.34 -16.69
N ASP A 117 0.72 22.63 -17.28
CA ASP A 117 1.76 21.61 -17.50
C ASP A 117 2.35 21.10 -16.18
N PHE A 118 2.51 21.99 -15.19
CA PHE A 118 2.98 21.62 -13.85
C PHE A 118 1.97 20.69 -13.16
N GLU A 119 0.68 21.02 -13.19
CA GLU A 119 -0.37 20.21 -12.58
C GLU A 119 -0.52 18.85 -13.29
N ALA A 120 -0.35 18.80 -14.62
CA ALA A 120 -0.33 17.54 -15.36
C ALA A 120 0.81 16.63 -14.89
N PHE A 121 2.05 17.15 -14.81
CA PHE A 121 3.21 16.40 -14.33
C PHE A 121 3.06 15.94 -12.87
N ARG A 122 2.55 16.83 -12.00
CA ARG A 122 2.27 16.52 -10.59
C ARG A 122 1.23 15.41 -10.45
N LYS A 123 0.14 15.47 -11.23
CA LYS A 123 -0.93 14.47 -11.20
C LYS A 123 -0.42 13.09 -11.62
N ASP A 124 0.42 13.04 -12.64
CA ASP A 124 1.02 11.80 -13.13
C ASP A 124 1.94 11.15 -12.07
N ILE A 125 2.77 11.94 -11.38
CA ILE A 125 3.57 11.46 -10.24
C ILE A 125 2.68 10.97 -9.09
N LYS A 126 1.57 11.67 -8.80
CA LYS A 126 0.62 11.23 -7.77
C LYS A 126 -0.02 9.89 -8.15
N GLN A 127 -0.40 9.70 -9.40
CA GLN A 127 -0.95 8.44 -9.90
C GLN A 127 0.08 7.30 -9.81
N ALA A 128 1.33 7.57 -10.20
CA ALA A 128 2.44 6.64 -10.05
C ALA A 128 2.67 6.24 -8.58
N SER A 129 2.57 7.19 -7.65
CA SER A 129 2.65 6.94 -6.21
C SER A 129 1.50 6.05 -5.72
N THR A 130 0.26 6.32 -6.14
CA THR A 130 -0.88 5.45 -5.81
C THR A 130 -0.71 4.03 -6.37
N GLN A 131 -0.24 3.89 -7.61
CA GLN A 131 0.04 2.58 -8.21
C GLN A 131 1.10 1.81 -7.40
N LEU A 132 2.18 2.48 -7.01
CA LEU A 132 3.19 1.90 -6.13
C LEU A 132 2.57 1.43 -4.80
N GLY A 133 1.72 2.24 -4.17
CA GLY A 133 0.98 1.84 -2.96
C GLY A 133 0.19 0.56 -3.16
N GLN A 134 -0.52 0.42 -4.29
CA GLN A 134 -1.27 -0.80 -4.62
C GLN A 134 -0.34 -2.01 -4.75
N ASP A 135 0.80 -1.87 -5.43
CA ASP A 135 1.75 -2.97 -5.62
C ASP A 135 2.40 -3.41 -4.30
N LYS A 136 2.73 -2.45 -3.42
CA LYS A 136 3.19 -2.72 -2.05
C LYS A 136 2.17 -3.56 -1.29
N VAL A 137 0.90 -3.14 -1.30
CA VAL A 137 -0.18 -3.88 -0.66
C VAL A 137 -0.32 -5.29 -1.22
N GLN A 138 -0.22 -5.48 -2.54
CA GLN A 138 -0.27 -6.81 -3.16
C GLN A 138 0.84 -7.73 -2.66
N VAL A 139 2.09 -7.25 -2.59
CA VAL A 139 3.22 -8.06 -2.10
C VAL A 139 3.01 -8.45 -0.64
N TYR A 140 2.64 -7.52 0.23
CA TYR A 140 2.40 -7.82 1.64
C TYR A 140 1.19 -8.74 1.85
N ALA A 141 0.12 -8.54 1.09
CA ALA A 141 -1.06 -9.39 1.06
C ALA A 141 -0.70 -10.84 0.70
N ARG A 142 0.17 -11.04 -0.30
CA ARG A 142 0.65 -12.38 -0.69
C ARG A 142 1.49 -13.03 0.40
N ILE A 143 2.41 -12.30 1.01
CA ILE A 143 3.22 -12.81 2.14
C ILE A 143 2.28 -13.27 3.27
N MET A 144 1.32 -12.42 3.64
CA MET A 144 0.34 -12.73 4.67
C MET A 144 -0.49 -13.98 4.31
N GLY A 145 -1.04 -14.04 3.11
CA GLY A 145 -1.84 -15.17 2.65
C GLY A 145 -1.08 -16.49 2.66
N ILE A 146 0.18 -16.49 2.19
CA ILE A 146 1.04 -17.67 2.21
C ILE A 146 1.34 -18.10 3.65
N THR A 147 1.70 -17.16 4.53
CA THR A 147 2.00 -17.48 5.94
C THR A 147 0.79 -18.06 6.67
N GLU A 148 -0.41 -17.51 6.42
CA GLU A 148 -1.64 -18.01 7.02
C GLU A 148 -2.02 -19.40 6.50
N PHE A 149 -1.85 -19.67 5.20
CA PHE A 149 -2.00 -21.01 4.66
C PHE A 149 -1.06 -22.00 5.36
N VAL A 150 0.22 -21.66 5.49
CA VAL A 150 1.23 -22.54 6.12
C VAL A 150 0.89 -22.80 7.59
N LEU A 151 0.59 -21.75 8.35
CA LEU A 151 0.30 -21.84 9.78
C LEU A 151 -1.04 -22.53 10.05
N ARG A 152 -2.12 -22.09 9.40
CA ARG A 152 -3.48 -22.58 9.70
C ARG A 152 -3.80 -23.86 8.96
N GLU A 153 -3.58 -23.92 7.66
CA GLU A 153 -4.04 -25.04 6.85
C GLU A 153 -3.04 -26.19 6.91
N PHE A 154 -1.75 -25.93 6.66
CA PHE A 154 -0.74 -26.98 6.56
C PHE A 154 -0.32 -27.56 7.92
N PHE A 155 0.15 -26.72 8.85
CA PHE A 155 0.69 -27.20 10.14
C PHE A 155 -0.31 -27.19 11.31
N GLY A 156 -1.28 -26.29 11.25
CA GLY A 156 -2.30 -26.10 12.28
C GLY A 156 -1.90 -25.10 13.36
N PRO A 157 -2.89 -24.38 13.93
CA PRO A 157 -2.67 -23.21 14.78
C PRO A 157 -2.07 -23.52 16.16
N LEU A 158 -2.07 -24.78 16.60
CA LEU A 158 -1.60 -25.19 17.93
C LEU A 158 -0.15 -25.70 17.95
N ALA A 159 0.47 -25.90 16.79
CA ALA A 159 1.76 -26.59 16.69
C ALA A 159 2.91 -25.69 16.24
N ILE A 160 2.79 -24.38 16.47
CA ILE A 160 3.73 -23.37 15.96
C ILE A 160 5.12 -23.55 16.57
N LYS A 161 5.21 -23.59 17.90
CA LYS A 161 6.48 -23.78 18.60
C LYS A 161 7.08 -25.18 18.38
N GLU A 162 6.23 -26.20 18.29
CA GLU A 162 6.64 -27.60 18.12
C GLU A 162 7.26 -27.90 16.76
N ASN A 163 6.90 -27.12 15.72
CA ASN A 163 7.37 -27.33 14.34
C ASN A 163 8.37 -26.27 13.87
N ASN A 164 8.94 -25.46 14.78
CA ASN A 164 9.84 -24.35 14.46
C ASN A 164 9.23 -23.32 13.47
N LEU A 165 7.92 -23.04 13.58
CA LEU A 165 7.19 -22.18 12.65
C LEU A 165 7.16 -20.70 13.09
N GLN A 166 7.94 -20.32 14.09
CA GLN A 166 8.03 -18.93 14.58
C GLN A 166 8.39 -17.98 13.44
N ILE A 167 9.22 -18.43 12.49
CA ILE A 167 9.59 -17.64 11.32
C ILE A 167 8.37 -17.24 10.46
N PHE A 168 7.36 -18.10 10.35
CA PHE A 168 6.13 -17.78 9.61
C PHE A 168 5.21 -16.84 10.40
N GLU A 169 5.19 -16.93 11.73
CA GLU A 169 4.50 -15.93 12.56
C GLU A 169 5.16 -14.56 12.43
N GLU A 170 6.49 -14.50 12.48
CA GLU A 170 7.24 -13.25 12.27
C GLU A 170 6.93 -12.61 10.90
N PHE A 171 6.77 -13.42 9.85
CA PHE A 171 6.38 -12.90 8.53
C PHE A 171 4.92 -12.48 8.47
N ARG A 172 4.01 -13.21 9.11
CA ARG A 172 2.60 -12.81 9.23
C ARG A 172 2.51 -11.44 9.89
N ASP A 173 3.11 -11.28 11.07
CA ASP A 173 3.03 -10.07 11.87
C ASP A 173 3.73 -8.89 11.16
N PHE A 174 4.89 -9.14 10.53
CA PHE A 174 5.59 -8.15 9.69
C PHE A 174 4.70 -7.69 8.52
N SER A 175 4.11 -8.62 7.78
CA SER A 175 3.26 -8.28 6.64
C SER A 175 1.99 -7.57 7.04
N GLU A 176 1.39 -7.94 8.17
CA GLU A 176 0.21 -7.27 8.72
C GLU A 176 0.52 -5.83 9.11
N TYR A 177 1.68 -5.59 9.72
CA TYR A 177 2.14 -4.25 10.07
C TYR A 177 2.38 -3.38 8.84
N GLU A 178 3.20 -3.84 7.89
CA GLU A 178 3.56 -3.06 6.70
C GLU A 178 2.35 -2.81 5.78
N LEU A 179 1.42 -3.77 5.70
CA LEU A 179 0.18 -3.60 4.95
C LEU A 179 -0.69 -2.49 5.58
N LYS A 180 -0.80 -2.44 6.91
CA LYS A 180 -1.52 -1.37 7.62
C LYS A 180 -0.88 -0.01 7.36
N GLU A 181 0.43 0.12 7.50
CA GLU A 181 1.13 1.39 7.23
C GLU A 181 0.93 1.84 5.79
N THR A 182 1.13 0.93 4.82
CA THR A 182 0.99 1.24 3.40
C THR A 182 -0.44 1.70 3.05
N MET A 183 -1.46 1.04 3.59
CA MET A 183 -2.84 1.46 3.34
C MET A 183 -3.14 2.87 3.87
N ILE A 184 -2.58 3.22 5.03
CA ILE A 184 -2.73 4.56 5.63
C ILE A 184 -1.98 5.61 4.78
N ASP A 185 -0.70 5.36 4.50
CA ASP A 185 0.19 6.32 3.82
C ASP A 185 -0.28 6.67 2.40
N TYR A 186 -0.91 5.71 1.72
CA TYR A 186 -1.40 5.88 0.35
C TYR A 186 -2.92 6.10 0.27
N HIS A 187 -3.60 6.16 1.42
CA HIS A 187 -5.06 6.32 1.52
C HIS A 187 -5.85 5.29 0.69
N LEU A 188 -5.44 4.02 0.78
CA LEU A 188 -6.04 2.90 0.05
C LEU A 188 -7.13 2.24 0.88
N ASP A 189 -8.17 1.76 0.20
CA ASP A 189 -9.23 0.94 0.80
C ASP A 189 -8.94 -0.55 0.60
N VAL A 190 -9.51 -1.42 1.44
CA VAL A 190 -9.34 -2.87 1.29
C VAL A 190 -9.93 -3.37 -0.03
N SER A 191 -10.92 -2.66 -0.56
CA SER A 191 -11.49 -2.90 -1.89
C SER A 191 -10.53 -2.61 -3.05
N ASP A 192 -9.46 -1.83 -2.83
CA ASP A 192 -8.40 -1.60 -3.83
C ASP A 192 -7.41 -2.78 -3.94
N ILE A 193 -7.50 -3.76 -3.02
CA ILE A 193 -6.69 -4.97 -3.04
C ILE A 193 -7.31 -5.95 -4.04
N GLN A 194 -6.61 -6.22 -5.14
CA GLN A 194 -6.95 -7.35 -6.02
C GLN A 194 -7.04 -8.63 -5.18
N GLN A 195 -8.18 -9.32 -5.28
CA GLN A 195 -8.35 -10.62 -4.63
C GLN A 195 -7.37 -11.61 -5.27
N ILE A 196 -6.38 -12.04 -4.50
CA ILE A 196 -5.49 -13.12 -4.94
C ILE A 196 -6.23 -14.43 -4.69
N ASP A 197 -6.74 -15.03 -5.77
CA ASP A 197 -7.40 -16.33 -5.73
C ASP A 197 -6.34 -17.45 -5.72
N PHE A 198 -6.08 -18.00 -4.53
CA PHE A 198 -5.24 -19.20 -4.35
C PHE A 198 -6.00 -20.50 -4.66
N GLY A 199 -7.12 -20.41 -5.38
CA GLY A 199 -7.89 -21.51 -5.94
C GLY A 199 -8.73 -22.25 -4.91
N THR A 200 -9.37 -21.59 -3.94
CA THR A 200 -10.30 -22.19 -2.96
C THR A 200 -9.72 -23.15 -1.90
N VAL A 201 -8.52 -22.91 -1.35
CA VAL A 201 -8.18 -23.44 0.00
C VAL A 201 -7.94 -22.29 0.95
N GLY A 202 -8.75 -22.27 2.01
CA GLY A 202 -8.88 -21.12 2.90
C GLY A 202 -9.86 -20.10 2.32
N ASN A 203 -10.65 -19.47 3.19
CA ASN A 203 -11.47 -18.31 2.82
C ASN A 203 -10.66 -17.37 1.92
N ASN A 204 -11.31 -16.78 0.88
CA ASN A 204 -10.76 -15.70 0.06
C ASN A 204 -9.71 -14.92 0.85
N ILE A 205 -8.46 -14.85 0.39
CA ILE A 205 -7.41 -14.16 1.15
C ILE A 205 -7.79 -12.69 1.38
N GLY A 206 -8.67 -12.14 0.54
CA GLY A 206 -9.44 -10.92 0.85
C GLY A 206 -10.12 -10.96 2.23
N ASN A 207 -10.87 -12.00 2.59
CA ASN A 207 -11.50 -12.14 3.91
C ASN A 207 -10.48 -12.30 5.06
N VAL A 208 -9.32 -12.91 4.83
CA VAL A 208 -8.27 -13.04 5.86
C VAL A 208 -7.55 -11.71 6.06
N ILE A 209 -7.20 -11.01 4.98
CA ILE A 209 -6.59 -9.67 4.98
C ILE A 209 -7.56 -8.65 5.57
N ILE A 210 -8.83 -8.62 5.10
CA ILE A 210 -9.92 -7.82 5.69
C ILE A 210 -10.00 -8.11 7.18
N SER A 211 -10.07 -9.38 7.59
CA SER A 211 -10.18 -9.71 9.01
C SER A 211 -8.94 -9.32 9.83
N SER A 212 -7.72 -9.42 9.31
CA SER A 212 -6.51 -9.06 10.07
C SER A 212 -6.24 -7.55 10.07
N LEU A 213 -6.59 -6.85 9.00
CA LEU A 213 -6.62 -5.38 8.97
C LEU A 213 -7.64 -4.82 9.94
N GLU A 214 -8.84 -5.39 9.95
CA GLU A 214 -9.94 -5.04 10.85
C GLU A 214 -9.67 -5.32 12.34
N ASN A 215 -8.78 -6.28 12.63
CA ASN A 215 -8.33 -6.65 13.98
C ASN A 215 -7.24 -5.74 14.54
N GLY A 216 -6.56 -4.98 13.68
CA GLY A 216 -5.63 -3.96 14.12
C GLY A 216 -6.38 -2.72 14.51
N HIS A 217 -6.23 -2.27 15.75
CA HIS A 217 -6.68 -0.94 16.15
C HIS A 217 -6.13 0.14 15.20
N PHE A 218 -6.94 0.55 14.22
CA PHE A 218 -6.75 1.77 13.43
C PHE A 218 -6.93 3.04 14.29
N SER A 219 -7.32 2.90 15.56
CA SER A 219 -7.66 4.03 16.45
C SER A 219 -6.51 4.55 17.31
N THR A 220 -5.26 4.09 17.12
CA THR A 220 -4.13 4.56 17.94
C THR A 220 -2.83 4.85 17.18
N ILE A 221 -2.87 4.91 15.84
CA ILE A 221 -1.74 5.38 15.01
C ILE A 221 -2.18 6.50 14.04
N SER A 222 -3.43 6.99 14.13
CA SER A 222 -3.89 8.16 13.36
C SER A 222 -3.45 9.51 13.96
N ASP A 223 -2.72 9.54 15.07
CA ASP A 223 -2.25 10.78 15.72
C ASP A 223 -0.91 11.30 15.16
N LYS A 224 -0.68 11.07 13.86
CA LYS A 224 0.07 12.00 13.01
C LYS A 224 -0.78 12.31 11.79
N ASN A 225 -1.62 13.32 11.97
CA ASN A 225 -2.46 13.90 10.94
C ASN A 225 -1.60 14.39 9.78
N GLU A 226 -1.78 13.74 8.63
CA GLU A 226 -1.88 14.30 7.29
C GLU A 226 -1.39 15.74 7.09
N PHE A 227 -0.80 16.00 5.91
CA PHE A 227 -1.01 17.31 5.27
C PHE A 227 -2.51 17.61 5.28
N THR A 228 -2.93 18.53 6.12
CA THR A 228 -4.34 18.80 6.40
C THR A 228 -5.05 19.24 5.12
N LYS A 229 -6.38 19.18 5.07
CA LYS A 229 -7.17 19.97 4.10
C LYS A 229 -6.81 21.48 4.17
N GLY A 230 -6.19 21.93 5.27
CA GLY A 230 -5.54 23.23 5.47
C GLY A 230 -4.15 23.35 4.81
N ASP A 231 -3.39 22.27 4.64
CA ASP A 231 -2.10 22.24 3.97
C ASP A 231 -2.21 21.98 2.46
N LEU A 232 -3.22 21.21 2.01
CA LEU A 232 -3.66 21.20 0.60
C LEU A 232 -4.39 22.50 0.23
N LYS A 233 -5.02 23.19 1.20
CA LYS A 233 -5.43 24.59 1.05
C LYS A 233 -4.28 25.57 1.17
N LYS A 234 -3.16 25.28 1.85
CA LYS A 234 -1.96 26.14 1.81
C LYS A 234 -1.21 25.95 0.52
N VAL A 235 -0.93 24.73 0.07
CA VAL A 235 -0.38 24.48 -1.28
C VAL A 235 -1.36 24.98 -2.34
N GLY A 236 -2.67 24.79 -2.15
CA GLY A 236 -3.71 25.33 -3.01
C GLY A 236 -3.88 26.85 -2.96
N ASN A 237 -3.70 27.53 -1.82
CA ASN A 237 -3.78 29.00 -1.66
C ASN A 237 -2.43 29.70 -1.91
N GLU A 238 -1.30 28.99 -1.78
CA GLU A 238 0.05 29.41 -2.14
C GLU A 238 0.24 29.25 -3.66
N MET A 239 -0.43 28.28 -4.29
CA MET A 239 -0.52 28.11 -5.75
C MET A 239 -1.72 28.84 -6.40
N ALA A 240 -2.81 29.11 -5.68
CA ALA A 240 -3.94 29.88 -6.23
C ALA A 240 -3.68 31.37 -6.10
N VAL A 241 -3.17 31.99 -7.18
CA VAL A 241 -3.62 33.26 -7.79
C VAL A 241 -3.87 34.51 -6.89
N GLY A 242 -3.61 34.46 -5.58
CA GLY A 242 -3.92 35.53 -4.64
C GLY A 242 -2.92 36.66 -4.71
N VAL A 243 -1.63 36.36 -4.85
CA VAL A 243 -0.61 37.42 -4.83
C VAL A 243 -0.61 38.26 -6.12
N GLY A 244 -0.92 37.66 -7.28
CA GLY A 244 -1.07 38.42 -8.53
C GLY A 244 -2.35 39.27 -8.58
N ILE A 245 -3.47 38.75 -8.07
CA ILE A 245 -4.77 39.46 -8.08
C ILE A 245 -4.86 40.51 -6.96
N GLU A 246 -4.30 40.26 -5.78
CA GLU A 246 -4.22 41.25 -4.68
C GLU A 246 -3.22 42.38 -4.98
N LEU A 247 -2.08 42.11 -5.64
CA LEU A 247 -1.16 43.16 -6.09
C LEU A 247 -1.77 44.02 -7.21
N LEU A 248 -2.47 43.41 -8.17
CA LEU A 248 -3.17 44.16 -9.22
C LEU A 248 -4.33 44.99 -8.67
N SER A 249 -5.10 44.49 -7.69
CA SER A 249 -6.20 45.24 -7.07
C SER A 249 -5.75 46.28 -6.03
N ALA A 250 -4.60 46.09 -5.35
CA ALA A 250 -3.98 47.10 -4.49
C ALA A 250 -3.25 48.20 -5.29
N GLY A 251 -2.76 47.88 -6.50
CA GLY A 251 -2.21 48.86 -7.45
C GLY A 251 -3.24 49.81 -8.05
N VAL A 252 -4.51 49.39 -8.12
CA VAL A 252 -5.62 50.14 -8.74
C VAL A 252 -6.03 51.40 -7.95
N LYS A 253 -5.72 51.50 -6.64
CA LYS A 253 -6.13 52.64 -5.80
C LYS A 253 -5.10 53.77 -5.63
N ALA A 254 -3.92 53.68 -6.25
CA ALA A 254 -2.86 54.69 -6.12
C ALA A 254 -2.55 55.36 -7.47
N LEU A 255 -3.55 56.01 -8.06
CA LEU A 255 -3.44 56.73 -9.33
C LEU A 255 -2.98 58.17 -9.10
N GLN A 256 -1.67 58.42 -8.94
CA GLN A 256 -1.18 59.80 -9.08
C GLN A 256 0.26 60.06 -9.57
N GLN A 257 1.16 59.08 -9.78
CA GLN A 257 2.46 59.35 -10.44
C GLN A 257 2.98 58.17 -11.28
N ASN A 258 3.24 58.41 -12.58
CA ASN A 258 3.63 57.40 -13.58
C ASN A 258 4.86 56.56 -13.17
N SER A 259 5.85 57.19 -12.53
CA SER A 259 7.08 56.54 -12.04
C SER A 259 6.85 55.62 -10.84
N GLN A 260 5.96 55.99 -9.91
CA GLN A 260 5.61 55.16 -8.75
C GLN A 260 4.86 53.90 -9.18
N MET A 261 4.05 53.98 -10.23
CA MET A 261 3.32 52.83 -10.77
C MET A 261 4.26 51.83 -11.45
N ILE A 262 5.22 52.29 -12.25
CA ILE A 262 6.27 51.43 -12.83
C ILE A 262 7.06 50.73 -11.73
N LYS A 263 7.34 51.41 -10.61
CA LYS A 263 8.02 50.81 -9.45
C LYS A 263 7.19 49.68 -8.84
N LYS A 264 5.89 49.87 -8.62
CA LYS A 264 4.98 48.84 -8.09
C LYS A 264 4.85 47.63 -9.02
N VAL A 265 4.79 47.85 -10.33
CA VAL A 265 4.80 46.77 -11.33
C VAL A 265 6.08 45.94 -11.24
N ARG A 266 7.24 46.58 -11.04
CA ARG A 266 8.52 45.89 -10.84
C ARG A 266 8.58 45.11 -9.53
N GLU A 267 8.05 45.66 -8.44
CA GLU A 267 7.94 44.96 -7.15
C GLU A 267 7.06 43.71 -7.31
N ALA A 268 5.92 43.83 -8.01
CA ALA A 268 5.06 42.69 -8.32
C ALA A 268 5.72 41.63 -9.22
N ASP A 269 6.50 42.06 -10.22
CA ASP A 269 7.26 41.15 -11.09
C ASP A 269 8.37 40.41 -10.33
N TYR A 270 9.03 41.09 -9.37
CA TYR A 270 10.01 40.49 -8.48
C TYR A 270 9.36 39.40 -7.61
N ASP A 271 8.23 39.70 -6.96
CA ASP A 271 7.49 38.74 -6.14
C ASP A 271 6.96 37.55 -6.96
N LEU A 272 6.49 37.82 -8.18
CA LEU A 272 6.06 36.79 -9.12
C LEU A 272 7.23 35.90 -9.54
N SER A 273 8.40 36.47 -9.81
CA SER A 273 9.59 35.72 -10.20
C SER A 273 10.10 34.83 -9.06
N ALA A 274 10.07 35.30 -7.81
CA ALA A 274 10.39 34.49 -6.64
C ALA A 274 9.45 33.28 -6.49
N LYS A 275 8.15 33.45 -6.78
CA LYS A 275 7.18 32.33 -6.81
C LYS A 275 7.43 31.35 -7.95
N ILE A 276 7.80 31.84 -9.13
CA ILE A 276 8.18 31.00 -10.29
C ILE A 276 9.40 30.14 -9.93
N ASP A 277 10.39 30.70 -9.23
CA ASP A 277 11.54 29.94 -8.76
C ASP A 277 11.13 28.87 -7.73
N GLY A 278 10.20 29.16 -6.83
CA GLY A 278 9.60 28.14 -5.95
C GLY A 278 8.92 26.98 -6.71
N ILE A 279 8.31 27.24 -7.87
CA ILE A 279 7.75 26.17 -8.73
C ILE A 279 8.88 25.32 -9.34
N LYS A 280 10.01 25.93 -9.74
CA LYS A 280 11.18 25.17 -10.25
C LYS A 280 11.75 24.25 -9.18
N ASP A 281 11.88 24.72 -7.95
CA ASP A 281 12.33 23.91 -6.82
C ASP A 281 11.37 22.73 -6.59
N ARG A 282 10.06 22.96 -6.71
CA ARG A 282 9.06 21.90 -6.59
C ARG A 282 9.15 20.86 -7.72
N ILE A 283 9.47 21.27 -8.95
CA ILE A 283 9.70 20.34 -10.07
C ILE A 283 10.90 19.43 -9.79
N GLN A 284 11.97 19.98 -9.21
CA GLN A 284 13.15 19.19 -8.83
C GLN A 284 12.82 18.17 -7.74
N SER A 285 12.09 18.60 -6.71
CA SER A 285 11.57 17.69 -5.66
C SER A 285 10.69 16.58 -6.26
N LEU A 286 9.77 16.93 -7.16
CA LEU A 286 8.91 15.95 -7.84
C LEU A 286 9.73 14.97 -8.71
N GLU A 287 10.83 15.41 -9.31
CA GLU A 287 11.71 14.49 -10.04
C GLU A 287 12.42 13.51 -9.10
N ILE A 288 12.87 13.96 -7.93
CA ILE A 288 13.46 13.08 -6.91
C ILE A 288 12.41 12.03 -6.48
N ASP A 289 11.20 12.50 -6.15
CA ASP A 289 10.08 11.62 -5.76
C ASP A 289 9.81 10.58 -6.86
N LYS A 290 9.74 11.01 -8.13
CA LYS A 290 9.56 10.11 -9.28
C LYS A 290 10.65 9.05 -9.38
N GLN A 291 11.93 9.41 -9.22
CA GLN A 291 13.03 8.44 -9.30
C GLN A 291 12.93 7.39 -8.20
N GLU A 292 12.57 7.82 -6.98
CA GLU A 292 12.37 6.89 -5.87
C GLU A 292 11.15 6.00 -6.10
N ILE A 293 10.02 6.55 -6.56
CA ILE A 293 8.82 5.78 -6.91
C ILE A 293 9.15 4.71 -7.96
N ILE A 294 9.89 5.04 -9.01
CA ILE A 294 10.28 4.07 -10.06
C ILE A 294 11.20 2.98 -9.49
N LYS A 295 12.15 3.35 -8.62
CA LYS A 295 13.06 2.41 -7.96
C LYS A 295 12.27 1.45 -7.06
N GLU A 296 11.39 1.96 -6.21
CA GLU A 296 10.56 1.14 -5.34
C GLU A 296 9.60 0.26 -6.16
N LYS A 297 8.93 0.80 -7.18
CA LYS A 297 8.03 0.04 -8.07
C LYS A 297 8.72 -1.19 -8.65
N ARG A 298 9.92 -1.02 -9.21
CA ARG A 298 10.71 -2.14 -9.75
C ARG A 298 11.08 -3.17 -8.69
N LEU A 299 11.33 -2.73 -7.46
CA LEU A 299 11.62 -3.63 -6.33
C LEU A 299 10.39 -4.47 -5.97
N TYR A 300 9.23 -3.83 -5.77
CA TYR A 300 8.00 -4.54 -5.39
C TYR A 300 7.52 -5.46 -6.51
N ASP A 301 7.59 -5.04 -7.78
CA ASP A 301 7.29 -5.90 -8.92
C ASP A 301 8.20 -7.12 -8.99
N LYS A 302 9.50 -6.95 -8.71
CA LYS A 302 10.44 -8.05 -8.65
C LYS A 302 10.11 -9.00 -7.50
N CYS A 303 9.79 -8.48 -6.32
CA CYS A 303 9.38 -9.29 -5.17
C CYS A 303 8.11 -10.08 -5.49
N ASP A 304 7.15 -9.46 -6.17
CA ASP A 304 5.92 -10.09 -6.60
C ASP A 304 6.18 -11.26 -7.56
N VAL A 305 7.03 -11.05 -8.56
CA VAL A 305 7.41 -12.10 -9.51
C VAL A 305 8.17 -13.25 -8.85
N ILE A 306 9.02 -12.97 -7.84
CA ILE A 306 9.69 -14.02 -7.04
C ILE A 306 8.66 -14.82 -6.24
N LEU A 307 7.74 -14.14 -5.54
CA LEU A 307 6.68 -14.78 -4.75
C LEU A 307 5.81 -15.68 -5.61
N ASP A 308 5.28 -15.14 -6.71
CA ASP A 308 4.41 -15.84 -7.66
C ASP A 308 5.09 -17.09 -8.21
N THR A 309 6.31 -16.95 -8.73
CA THR A 309 7.01 -18.06 -9.37
C THR A 309 7.39 -19.16 -8.35
N CYS A 310 7.86 -18.77 -7.16
CA CYS A 310 8.18 -19.75 -6.12
C CYS A 310 6.92 -20.42 -5.57
N PHE A 311 5.83 -19.67 -5.41
CA PHE A 311 4.54 -20.22 -4.98
C PHE A 311 4.02 -21.25 -5.98
N GLU A 312 3.96 -20.89 -7.26
CA GLU A 312 3.51 -21.75 -8.35
C GLU A 312 4.32 -23.04 -8.45
N LYS A 313 5.65 -22.95 -8.24
CA LYS A 313 6.54 -24.11 -8.34
C LYS A 313 6.50 -25.01 -7.11
N VAL A 314 6.47 -24.43 -5.91
CA VAL A 314 6.70 -25.15 -4.66
C VAL A 314 5.40 -25.42 -3.92
N LEU A 315 4.61 -24.39 -3.65
CA LEU A 315 3.46 -24.50 -2.75
C LEU A 315 2.17 -24.91 -3.47
N LYS A 316 1.94 -24.43 -4.70
CA LYS A 316 0.71 -24.73 -5.45
C LYS A 316 0.48 -26.23 -5.69
N PRO A 317 1.50 -27.05 -6.04
CA PRO A 317 1.30 -28.49 -6.17
C PRO A 317 0.86 -29.13 -4.85
N VAL A 318 1.45 -28.70 -3.73
CA VAL A 318 1.11 -29.18 -2.38
C VAL A 318 -0.32 -28.78 -2.00
N VAL A 319 -0.70 -27.54 -2.28
CA VAL A 319 -2.07 -27.03 -2.08
C VAL A 319 -3.07 -27.86 -2.88
N ASN A 320 -2.78 -28.17 -4.15
CA ASN A 320 -3.68 -28.93 -5.00
C ASN A 320 -3.82 -30.39 -4.51
N GLN A 321 -2.71 -31.02 -4.11
CA GLN A 321 -2.76 -32.37 -3.52
C GLN A 321 -3.55 -32.40 -2.20
N LEU A 322 -3.48 -31.34 -1.40
CA LEU A 322 -4.30 -31.22 -0.19
C LEU A 322 -5.79 -31.09 -0.52
N LYS A 323 -6.15 -30.29 -1.53
CA LYS A 323 -7.53 -30.12 -1.99
C LYS A 323 -8.18 -31.42 -2.43
N GLU A 324 -7.41 -32.23 -3.15
CA GLU A 324 -7.87 -33.51 -3.68
C GLU A 324 -7.95 -34.61 -2.60
N ASN A 325 -7.40 -34.36 -1.40
CA ASN A 325 -7.40 -35.32 -0.31
C ASN A 325 -8.72 -35.29 0.46
N ALA A 326 -9.53 -36.35 0.31
CA ALA A 326 -10.84 -36.46 0.96
C ALA A 326 -10.82 -36.30 2.49
N VAL A 327 -9.75 -36.75 3.18
CA VAL A 327 -9.61 -36.60 4.64
C VAL A 327 -9.43 -35.12 4.99
N PHE A 328 -8.63 -34.39 4.21
CA PHE A 328 -8.43 -32.97 4.39
C PHE A 328 -9.69 -32.16 4.08
N THR A 329 -10.40 -32.48 2.99
CA THR A 329 -11.69 -31.83 2.64
C THR A 329 -12.72 -32.01 3.76
N THR A 330 -12.87 -33.25 4.25
CA THR A 330 -13.79 -33.57 5.36
C THR A 330 -13.42 -32.78 6.63
N TYR A 331 -12.11 -32.67 6.92
CA TYR A 331 -11.64 -31.85 8.02
C TYR A 331 -12.02 -30.37 7.85
N GLN A 332 -11.84 -29.78 6.67
CA GLN A 332 -12.18 -28.37 6.43
C GLN A 332 -13.68 -28.11 6.61
N GLU A 333 -14.54 -29.01 6.12
CA GLU A 333 -15.98 -28.92 6.31
C GLU A 333 -16.36 -28.97 7.80
N ASN A 334 -15.76 -29.90 8.54
CA ASN A 334 -16.01 -30.06 9.99
C ASN A 334 -15.40 -28.93 10.83
N ARG A 335 -14.36 -28.26 10.34
CA ARG A 335 -13.71 -27.13 11.01
C ARG A 335 -14.53 -25.84 10.88
N LYS A 336 -15.26 -25.67 9.78
CA LYS A 336 -16.00 -24.45 9.44
C LYS A 336 -16.86 -23.87 10.59
N PRO A 337 -17.62 -24.65 11.37
CA PRO A 337 -18.38 -24.12 12.50
C PRO A 337 -17.52 -23.44 13.57
N TYR A 338 -16.31 -23.94 13.81
CA TYR A 338 -15.37 -23.36 14.78
C TYR A 338 -14.75 -22.06 14.27
N ASP A 339 -14.38 -22.02 12.99
CA ASP A 339 -13.87 -20.78 12.37
C ASP A 339 -14.95 -19.69 12.39
N LEU A 340 -16.21 -20.04 12.13
CA LEU A 340 -17.37 -19.15 12.25
C LEU A 340 -17.61 -18.69 13.70
N ALA A 341 -17.49 -19.59 14.68
CA ALA A 341 -17.63 -19.22 16.10
C ALA A 341 -16.55 -18.23 16.55
N ASN A 342 -15.29 -18.44 16.12
CA ASN A 342 -14.19 -17.52 16.39
C ASN A 342 -14.42 -16.12 15.76
N LYS A 343 -15.00 -16.06 14.56
CA LYS A 343 -15.40 -14.79 13.95
C LYS A 343 -16.46 -14.05 14.77
N ILE A 344 -17.48 -14.74 15.30
CA ILE A 344 -18.47 -14.13 16.21
C ILE A 344 -17.78 -13.55 17.45
N ILE A 345 -16.92 -14.33 18.12
CA ILE A 345 -16.19 -13.91 19.32
C ILE A 345 -15.41 -12.63 19.05
N LYS A 346 -14.72 -12.58 17.91
CA LYS A 346 -13.94 -11.43 17.48
C LYS A 346 -14.81 -10.19 17.26
N ILE A 347 -15.90 -10.30 16.46
CA ILE A 347 -16.83 -9.19 16.23
C ILE A 347 -17.42 -8.68 17.55
N ASP A 348 -17.77 -9.58 18.46
CA ASP A 348 -18.33 -9.19 19.75
C ASP A 348 -17.29 -8.50 20.66
N LYS A 349 -16.01 -8.88 20.60
CA LYS A 349 -14.93 -8.17 21.32
C LYS A 349 -14.73 -6.75 20.77
N GLU A 350 -14.61 -6.60 19.46
CA GLU A 350 -14.48 -5.29 18.81
C GLU A 350 -15.70 -4.40 19.11
N ALA A 351 -16.90 -4.98 19.10
CA ALA A 351 -18.13 -4.25 19.41
C ALA A 351 -18.15 -3.76 20.86
N GLN A 352 -17.62 -4.54 21.80
CA GLN A 352 -17.55 -4.15 23.23
C GLN A 352 -16.69 -2.92 23.47
N GLU A 353 -15.68 -2.69 22.65
CA GLU A 353 -14.80 -1.51 22.71
C GLU A 353 -15.50 -0.23 22.23
N LYS A 354 -16.63 -0.34 21.53
CA LYS A 354 -17.37 0.83 21.05
C LYS A 354 -18.21 1.47 22.18
N PRO A 355 -18.00 2.77 22.46
CA PRO A 355 -18.83 3.49 23.41
C PRO A 355 -20.23 3.67 22.83
N ILE A 356 -21.24 3.54 23.70
CA ILE A 356 -22.65 3.74 23.35
C ILE A 356 -23.31 4.57 24.44
N THR A 357 -24.23 5.44 24.04
CA THR A 357 -25.09 6.14 24.99
C THR A 357 -26.17 5.19 25.48
N VAL A 358 -26.25 5.04 26.79
CA VAL A 358 -27.26 4.22 27.45
C VAL A 358 -28.42 5.09 27.90
N SER A 359 -29.63 4.74 27.50
CA SER A 359 -30.85 5.38 28.00
C SER A 359 -31.24 4.78 29.34
N PHE A 360 -31.23 5.61 30.40
CA PHE A 360 -31.68 5.25 31.74
C PHE A 360 -33.08 4.61 31.74
N TRP A 361 -34.04 5.24 31.06
CA TRP A 361 -35.42 4.73 30.99
C TRP A 361 -35.52 3.40 30.25
N LYS A 362 -34.75 3.22 29.17
CA LYS A 362 -34.71 1.94 28.45
C LYS A 362 -34.09 0.83 29.31
N THR A 363 -33.08 1.15 30.13
CA THR A 363 -32.50 0.23 31.13
C THR A 363 -33.50 -0.17 32.19
N LEU A 364 -34.30 0.79 32.68
CA LEU A 364 -35.27 0.56 33.75
C LEU A 364 -36.49 -0.24 33.28
N LEU A 365 -36.98 0.03 32.06
CA LEU A 365 -38.24 -0.51 31.55
C LEU A 365 -38.10 -1.80 30.74
N SER A 366 -36.88 -2.18 30.34
CA SER A 366 -36.63 -3.41 29.57
C SER A 366 -36.10 -4.54 30.46
N SER A 367 -36.39 -5.78 30.11
CA SER A 367 -35.74 -6.92 30.77
C SER A 367 -34.22 -6.89 30.53
N LYS A 368 -33.43 -7.38 31.50
CA LYS A 368 -31.95 -7.40 31.42
C LYS A 368 -31.44 -8.02 30.12
N SER A 369 -32.11 -9.06 29.63
CA SER A 369 -31.74 -9.76 28.39
C SER A 369 -32.09 -8.98 27.12
N ALA A 370 -33.31 -8.44 27.03
CA ALA A 370 -33.72 -7.62 25.89
C ALA A 370 -32.86 -6.36 25.79
N TYR A 371 -32.54 -5.77 26.95
CA TYR A 371 -31.62 -4.66 27.10
C TYR A 371 -30.23 -5.02 26.54
N PHE A 372 -29.61 -6.10 27.03
CA PHE A 372 -28.27 -6.51 26.60
C PHE A 372 -28.21 -6.75 25.09
N ILE A 373 -29.19 -7.45 24.52
CA ILE A 373 -29.27 -7.72 23.09
C ILE A 373 -29.35 -6.43 22.28
N ALA A 374 -30.21 -5.49 22.69
CA ALA A 374 -30.38 -4.22 21.99
C ALA A 374 -29.07 -3.42 21.93
N TYR A 375 -28.34 -3.33 23.04
CA TYR A 375 -27.08 -2.58 23.08
C TYR A 375 -25.93 -3.29 22.37
N ALA A 376 -25.85 -4.62 22.49
CA ALA A 376 -24.88 -5.40 21.72
C ALA A 376 -25.11 -5.21 20.20
N LYS A 377 -26.39 -5.16 19.78
CA LYS A 377 -26.75 -4.86 18.38
C LYS A 377 -26.31 -3.45 17.98
N SER A 378 -26.63 -2.43 18.77
CA SER A 378 -26.22 -1.05 18.48
C SER A 378 -24.70 -0.88 18.42
N ARG A 379 -23.96 -1.57 19.31
CA ARG A 379 -22.48 -1.58 19.26
C ARG A 379 -21.95 -2.19 17.97
N ARG A 380 -22.54 -3.30 17.49
CA ARG A 380 -22.16 -3.89 16.21
C ARG A 380 -22.51 -2.99 15.02
N GLU A 381 -23.63 -2.27 15.06
CA GLU A 381 -23.98 -1.28 14.04
C GLU A 381 -22.94 -0.15 13.95
N LEU A 382 -22.30 0.23 15.06
CA LEU A 382 -21.18 1.19 15.09
C LEU A 382 -19.87 0.64 14.50
N LEU A 383 -19.75 -0.67 14.29
CA LEU A 383 -18.63 -1.25 13.54
C LEU A 383 -18.80 -1.10 12.02
N GLY A 384 -19.97 -0.66 11.55
CA GLY A 384 -20.31 -0.54 10.14
C GLY A 384 -21.36 -1.57 9.70
N LYS A 385 -22.04 -1.24 8.60
CA LYS A 385 -23.16 -2.05 8.07
C LYS A 385 -22.72 -3.46 7.67
N GLU A 386 -21.55 -3.58 7.06
CA GLU A 386 -21.02 -4.85 6.56
C GLU A 386 -20.73 -5.83 7.70
N LYS A 387 -20.02 -5.39 8.74
CA LYS A 387 -19.75 -6.23 9.94
C LYS A 387 -21.02 -6.64 10.67
N ALA A 388 -22.00 -5.75 10.79
CA ALA A 388 -23.29 -6.09 11.38
C ALA A 388 -24.02 -7.17 10.54
N GLN A 389 -23.95 -7.10 9.21
CA GLN A 389 -24.52 -8.12 8.32
C GLN A 389 -23.73 -9.44 8.35
N GLU A 390 -22.40 -9.40 8.43
CA GLU A 390 -21.56 -10.58 8.59
C GLU A 390 -21.95 -11.32 9.87
N TYR A 391 -22.07 -10.62 11.00
CA TYR A 391 -22.49 -11.20 12.28
C TYR A 391 -23.82 -11.94 12.17
N GLU A 392 -24.85 -11.31 11.60
CA GLU A 392 -26.17 -11.93 11.45
C GLU A 392 -26.12 -13.16 10.53
N THR A 393 -25.34 -13.09 9.45
CA THR A 393 -25.14 -14.19 8.52
C THR A 393 -24.49 -15.38 9.22
N ILE A 394 -23.40 -15.16 9.96
CA ILE A 394 -22.69 -16.22 10.68
C ILE A 394 -23.57 -16.83 11.77
N LYS A 395 -24.25 -16.00 12.57
CA LYS A 395 -25.16 -16.45 13.63
C LYS A 395 -26.26 -17.37 13.07
N ASN A 396 -26.83 -17.01 11.92
CA ASN A 396 -27.84 -17.81 11.25
C ASN A 396 -27.28 -19.12 10.70
N GLN A 397 -26.06 -19.12 10.14
CA GLN A 397 -25.38 -20.34 9.69
C GLN A 397 -25.11 -21.31 10.84
N LEU A 398 -24.71 -20.79 12.01
CA LEU A 398 -24.49 -21.58 13.23
C LEU A 398 -25.81 -21.97 13.94
N LYS A 399 -26.96 -21.47 13.47
CA LYS A 399 -28.28 -21.64 14.10
C LYS A 399 -28.30 -21.21 15.57
N GLN A 400 -27.62 -20.12 15.88
CA GLN A 400 -27.49 -19.59 17.24
C GLN A 400 -28.45 -18.43 17.51
N GLY A 401 -28.88 -18.30 18.77
CA GLY A 401 -29.57 -17.09 19.24
C GLY A 401 -28.57 -16.03 19.72
N TYR A 402 -29.03 -14.80 19.95
CA TYR A 402 -28.19 -13.77 20.56
C TYR A 402 -27.82 -14.14 22.01
N HIS A 403 -26.60 -13.77 22.42
CA HIS A 403 -26.21 -13.82 23.82
C HIS A 403 -27.13 -12.91 24.65
N LYS A 404 -27.63 -13.41 25.77
CA LYS A 404 -28.60 -12.72 26.65
C LYS A 404 -27.92 -11.90 27.76
N SER A 405 -26.61 -12.05 27.94
CA SER A 405 -25.80 -11.37 28.96
C SER A 405 -24.32 -11.43 28.58
N LEU A 406 -23.50 -10.60 29.24
CA LEU A 406 -22.04 -10.66 29.12
C LEU A 406 -21.50 -12.01 29.59
N GLU A 407 -22.05 -12.56 30.67
CA GLU A 407 -21.67 -13.88 31.17
C GLU A 407 -21.94 -14.99 30.15
N ASN A 408 -23.09 -14.94 29.45
CA ASN A 408 -23.40 -15.91 28.40
C ASN A 408 -22.42 -15.80 27.22
N GLN A 409 -21.99 -14.58 26.89
CA GLN A 409 -21.00 -14.34 25.85
C GLN A 409 -19.63 -14.88 26.26
N LEU A 410 -19.17 -14.62 27.49
CA LEU A 410 -17.89 -15.11 28.01
C LEU A 410 -17.87 -16.65 28.10
N LYS A 411 -18.95 -17.27 28.58
CA LYS A 411 -19.09 -18.74 28.58
C LYS A 411 -19.06 -19.31 27.16
N TYR A 412 -19.71 -18.65 26.22
CA TYR A 412 -19.68 -19.05 24.81
C TYR A 412 -18.26 -18.99 24.23
N GLU A 413 -17.52 -17.92 24.50
CA GLU A 413 -16.13 -17.76 24.08
C GLU A 413 -15.25 -18.89 24.65
N GLN A 414 -15.35 -19.13 25.95
CA GLN A 414 -14.57 -20.17 26.62
C GLN A 414 -14.88 -21.56 26.04
N ASN A 415 -16.16 -21.93 26.00
CA ASN A 415 -16.58 -23.25 25.49
C ASN A 415 -16.21 -23.44 24.01
N SER A 416 -16.38 -22.42 23.18
CA SER A 416 -16.02 -22.50 21.76
C SER A 416 -14.52 -22.67 21.58
N THR A 417 -13.71 -21.99 22.39
CA THR A 417 -12.25 -22.11 22.37
C THR A 417 -11.79 -23.49 22.83
N GLU A 418 -12.38 -24.04 23.89
CA GLU A 418 -12.07 -25.38 24.39
C GLU A 418 -12.47 -26.45 23.36
N ASN A 419 -13.68 -26.39 22.83
CA ASN A 419 -14.16 -27.32 21.80
C ASN A 419 -13.29 -27.26 20.53
N PHE A 420 -12.83 -26.07 20.13
CA PHE A 420 -11.93 -25.92 18.99
C PHE A 420 -10.57 -26.57 19.26
N LYS A 421 -10.00 -26.38 20.46
CA LYS A 421 -8.73 -27.02 20.85
C LYS A 421 -8.84 -28.54 20.84
N GLU A 422 -9.93 -29.10 21.35
CA GLU A 422 -10.17 -30.55 21.32
C GLU A 422 -10.32 -31.06 19.88
N PHE A 423 -11.12 -30.37 19.06
CA PHE A 423 -11.28 -30.68 17.65
C PHE A 423 -9.94 -30.71 16.91
N GLU A 424 -9.13 -29.65 17.04
CA GLU A 424 -7.80 -29.58 16.42
C GLU A 424 -6.89 -30.70 16.92
N LYS A 425 -6.87 -30.97 18.23
CA LYS A 425 -6.02 -32.01 18.82
C LYS A 425 -6.33 -33.40 18.27
N ILE A 426 -7.61 -33.71 18.06
CA ILE A 426 -8.04 -35.01 17.52
C ILE A 426 -7.70 -35.09 16.04
N ASN A 427 -8.16 -34.12 15.24
CA ASN A 427 -8.06 -34.19 13.78
C ASN A 427 -6.62 -33.99 13.28
N ARG A 428 -5.80 -33.18 13.96
CA ARG A 428 -4.41 -32.94 13.54
C ARG A 428 -3.53 -34.17 13.65
N ARG A 429 -3.84 -35.12 14.55
CA ARG A 429 -3.12 -36.40 14.58
C ARG A 429 -3.29 -37.17 13.27
N THR A 430 -4.51 -37.20 12.75
CA THR A 430 -4.85 -37.82 11.47
C THR A 430 -4.22 -37.06 10.31
N LEU A 431 -4.33 -35.72 10.30
CA LEU A 431 -3.76 -34.89 9.23
C LEU A 431 -2.24 -35.00 9.15
N LYS A 432 -1.53 -34.98 10.28
CA LYS A 432 -0.06 -35.11 10.32
C LYS A 432 0.46 -36.40 9.69
N ALA A 433 -0.37 -37.44 9.61
CA ALA A 433 -0.02 -38.72 8.99
C ALA A 433 -0.33 -38.78 7.48
N LEU A 434 -0.99 -37.76 6.91
CA LEU A 434 -1.31 -37.76 5.49
C LEU A 434 -0.04 -37.69 4.64
N PRO A 435 0.11 -38.55 3.60
CA PRO A 435 1.28 -38.53 2.74
C PRO A 435 1.59 -37.15 2.14
N VAL A 436 0.57 -36.39 1.76
CA VAL A 436 0.74 -35.02 1.24
C VAL A 436 1.37 -34.07 2.27
N ILE A 437 1.11 -34.24 3.56
CA ILE A 437 1.72 -33.42 4.61
C ILE A 437 3.12 -33.94 4.92
N VAL A 438 3.27 -35.25 5.11
CA VAL A 438 4.55 -35.87 5.47
C VAL A 438 5.61 -35.64 4.38
N ASN A 439 5.25 -35.86 3.12
CA ASN A 439 6.20 -35.80 2.01
C ASN A 439 6.59 -34.37 1.63
N ASN A 440 5.71 -33.38 1.88
CA ASN A 440 5.94 -31.98 1.47
C ASN A 440 6.33 -31.06 2.64
N LYS A 441 6.42 -31.57 3.88
CA LYS A 441 6.71 -30.76 5.07
C LYS A 441 8.00 -29.97 4.95
N GLU A 442 9.06 -30.59 4.43
CA GLU A 442 10.36 -29.94 4.30
C GLU A 442 10.34 -28.84 3.25
N ASP A 443 9.66 -29.05 2.13
CA ASP A 443 9.55 -28.06 1.05
C ASP A 443 8.72 -26.84 1.47
N VAL A 444 7.61 -27.07 2.18
CA VAL A 444 6.82 -25.99 2.78
C VAL A 444 7.64 -25.21 3.80
N PHE A 445 8.43 -25.89 4.63
CA PHE A 445 9.30 -25.23 5.61
C PHE A 445 10.41 -24.40 4.93
N LYS A 446 11.05 -24.94 3.88
CA LYS A 446 12.07 -24.26 3.09
C LYS A 446 11.55 -22.99 2.41
N PHE A 447 10.23 -22.88 2.19
CA PHE A 447 9.62 -21.67 1.66
C PHE A 447 9.83 -20.44 2.54
N ALA A 448 10.07 -20.60 3.85
CA ALA A 448 10.48 -19.50 4.73
C ALA A 448 11.76 -18.80 4.24
N GLY A 449 12.64 -19.52 3.54
CA GLY A 449 13.83 -18.94 2.89
C GLY A 449 13.49 -17.95 1.78
N VAL A 450 12.40 -18.18 1.03
CA VAL A 450 11.89 -17.25 0.01
C VAL A 450 11.40 -15.98 0.69
N LEU A 451 10.56 -16.11 1.73
CA LEU A 451 10.03 -14.98 2.50
C LEU A 451 11.15 -14.14 3.14
N LYS A 452 12.20 -14.80 3.67
CA LYS A 452 13.37 -14.12 4.23
C LYS A 452 14.09 -13.28 3.19
N LYS A 453 14.29 -13.80 1.98
CA LYS A 453 14.94 -13.06 0.89
C LYS A 453 14.13 -11.84 0.47
N ILE A 454 12.82 -11.99 0.37
CA ILE A 454 11.92 -10.86 0.04
C ILE A 454 12.01 -9.80 1.13
N LYS A 455 11.87 -10.19 2.41
CA LYS A 455 12.02 -9.25 3.53
C LYS A 455 13.38 -8.54 3.53
N THR A 456 14.47 -9.26 3.24
CA THR A 456 15.80 -8.63 3.10
C THR A 456 15.81 -7.62 1.96
N GLN A 457 15.28 -7.97 0.77
CA GLN A 457 15.21 -7.06 -0.37
C GLN A 457 14.40 -5.79 -0.06
N LEU A 458 13.24 -5.93 0.61
CA LEU A 458 12.40 -4.82 1.04
C LEU A 458 13.11 -3.93 2.08
N ASN A 459 13.82 -4.53 3.04
CA ASN A 459 14.53 -3.78 4.08
C ASN A 459 15.83 -3.12 3.61
N THR A 460 16.40 -3.53 2.48
CA THR A 460 17.65 -2.93 1.96
C THR A 460 17.43 -1.47 1.51
N VAL A 461 16.19 -1.08 1.22
CA VAL A 461 15.83 0.30 0.82
C VAL A 461 15.58 1.23 2.01
N LYS A 462 15.17 0.70 3.18
CA LYS A 462 14.93 1.55 4.37
C LYS A 462 16.22 2.16 4.96
N ASN A 463 17.40 1.70 4.55
CA ASN A 463 18.71 2.07 5.12
C ASN A 463 19.67 2.77 4.14
N GLY A 464 19.22 3.17 2.94
CA GLY A 464 20.05 3.87 1.97
C GLY A 464 19.25 4.90 1.22
#